data_AF-A0A7S1C1C6-F1
#
_entry.id   AF-A0A7S1C1C6-F1
#
_cell.length_a   1.000
_cell.length_b   1.000
_cell.length_c   1.000
_cell.angle_alpha   90.00
_cell.angle_beta   90.00
_cell.angle_gamma   90.00
#
_symmetry.space_group_name_H-M   'P 1'
#
loop_
_entity.id
_entity.type
_entity.pdbx_description
1 polymer ?
#
loop_
_entity_poly.entity_id
_entity_poly.type
_entity_poly.pdbx_seq_one_letter_code
_entity_poly.pdbx_strand_id
1 'polypeptide(L)'
;MAAFVWGGKLASVHSQGEMDFIVDMVANDAPEGLDTFWLGGRRTASSSSTDGSSASWEWSDGSPWDFNSWQPSQPDNDGDGENYVGCGLDGAWFDLSDRLPMGVYKRLGLGDWGIGTPSMIYTSGDELQFRYKVGSSASKILFSLHTRNCTTPLDENDVLGILSTEVEDGYLEANVLLDKSKINDSPLTEKIAGKGDSAGTVRFCAKAQLLTEDNLSVSWLKSNFDLNFDLSDNSFAVGGNTLVEFDIDTQAEDIITDYTVEACRCERDSTECISGIPPPLQQNGVIFICLYPTSDDVFISNFEMDFIQDDSLVMSAVSFGTVSPVANTLAAILGDGTRYMVASRLISQLFQSPSDTFNVTGSAYLEFKGLSTRQRRLARIKPREDRFLQEGKDRVLQEGTESPFSLSIRVGRFRQQISMESHPSLFVIAACFFLFIAIVLMMIINREFRK
;
A
#
# COMPACT_ATOMS: atom_id res chain seq x y z
N MET A 1 23.96 -14.19 19.16
CA MET A 1 24.59 -14.24 17.82
C MET A 1 25.05 -12.88 17.30
N ALA A 2 24.37 -11.76 17.59
CA ALA A 2 24.79 -10.42 17.17
C ALA A 2 26.24 -10.06 17.57
N ALA A 3 26.69 -10.50 18.75
CA ALA A 3 28.00 -10.11 19.24
C ALA A 3 29.20 -10.77 18.54
N PHE A 4 29.00 -11.85 17.79
CA PHE A 4 30.07 -12.49 17.01
C PHE A 4 30.32 -11.74 15.69
N VAL A 5 29.28 -11.11 15.13
CA VAL A 5 29.31 -10.45 13.80
C VAL A 5 30.24 -9.22 13.79
N TRP A 6 30.27 -8.44 14.87
CA TRP A 6 31.23 -7.34 15.10
C TRP A 6 32.53 -7.75 15.83
N GLY A 7 32.82 -9.05 15.96
CA GLY A 7 34.07 -9.55 16.58
C GLY A 7 34.17 -9.38 18.10
N GLY A 8 33.05 -9.14 18.78
CA GLY A 8 32.98 -9.02 20.24
C GLY A 8 33.03 -10.39 20.94
N LYS A 9 33.43 -10.37 22.21
CA LYS A 9 33.40 -11.54 23.11
C LYS A 9 32.71 -11.14 24.41
N LEU A 10 32.11 -12.09 25.14
CA LEU A 10 31.58 -11.80 26.46
C LEU A 10 32.69 -11.18 27.34
N ALA A 11 32.32 -10.21 28.16
CA ALA A 11 33.27 -9.43 28.93
C ALA A 11 34.00 -10.29 29.96
N SER A 12 35.33 -10.22 29.95
CA SER A 12 36.16 -10.62 31.08
C SER A 12 36.39 -9.41 31.97
N VAL A 13 36.68 -9.65 33.25
CA VAL A 13 36.97 -8.58 34.21
C VAL A 13 38.27 -8.90 34.93
N HIS A 14 39.16 -7.91 35.01
CA HIS A 14 40.52 -8.01 35.53
C HIS A 14 40.81 -6.98 36.63
N SER A 15 39.85 -6.12 36.97
CA SER A 15 39.99 -5.16 38.07
C SER A 15 38.64 -4.67 38.60
N GLN A 16 38.66 -4.09 39.80
CA GLN A 16 37.48 -3.43 40.36
C GLN A 16 37.01 -2.26 39.48
N GLY A 17 37.91 -1.48 38.89
CA GLY A 17 37.52 -0.36 38.02
C GLY A 17 36.80 -0.82 36.74
N GLU A 18 37.18 -1.97 36.18
CA GLU A 18 36.44 -2.58 35.07
C GLU A 18 35.06 -3.08 35.50
N MET A 19 34.95 -3.63 36.72
CA MET A 19 33.67 -4.02 37.31
C MET A 19 32.74 -2.83 37.46
N ASP A 20 33.23 -1.74 38.08
CA ASP A 20 32.46 -0.53 38.33
C ASP A 20 31.98 0.09 37.01
N PHE A 21 32.83 0.11 35.98
CA PHE A 21 32.45 0.57 34.64
C PHE A 21 31.33 -0.28 34.01
N ILE A 22 31.43 -1.61 34.10
CA ILE A 22 30.42 -2.51 33.55
C ILE A 22 29.07 -2.31 34.27
N VAL A 23 29.10 -2.24 35.59
CA VAL A 23 27.89 -2.05 36.42
C VAL A 23 27.23 -0.71 36.11
N ASP A 24 28.00 0.38 36.05
CA ASP A 24 27.49 1.71 35.72
C ASP A 24 26.87 1.73 34.31
N MET A 25 27.56 1.15 33.32
CA MET A 25 27.01 1.04 31.96
C MET A 25 25.69 0.26 31.93
N VAL A 26 25.60 -0.90 32.60
CA VAL A 26 24.36 -1.69 32.62
C VAL A 26 23.25 -0.96 33.37
N ALA A 27 23.55 -0.32 34.50
CA ALA A 27 22.55 0.41 35.28
C ALA A 27 21.94 1.59 34.52
N ASN A 28 22.68 2.21 33.60
CA ASN A 28 22.21 3.37 32.84
C ASN A 28 21.62 3.02 31.45
N ASP A 29 22.15 1.99 30.77
CA ASP A 29 21.85 1.72 29.36
C ASP A 29 21.01 0.45 29.10
N ALA A 30 20.79 -0.40 30.12
CA ALA A 30 20.04 -1.64 29.95
C ALA A 30 18.52 -1.45 30.09
N PRO A 31 17.70 -2.39 29.57
CA PRO A 31 16.24 -2.35 29.74
C PRO A 31 15.82 -2.31 31.22
N GLU A 32 14.73 -1.59 31.52
CA GLU A 32 14.18 -1.52 32.88
C GLU A 32 13.89 -2.93 33.43
N GLY A 33 14.33 -3.18 34.68
CA GLY A 33 14.14 -4.45 35.38
C GLY A 33 15.25 -5.49 35.15
N LEU A 34 16.38 -5.11 34.55
CA LEU A 34 17.55 -5.98 34.48
C LEU A 34 18.38 -5.94 35.76
N ASP A 35 18.21 -6.92 36.63
CA ASP A 35 18.94 -7.00 37.90
C ASP A 35 20.18 -7.92 37.84
N THR A 36 20.34 -8.72 36.78
CA THR A 36 21.44 -9.69 36.63
C THR A 36 21.77 -9.93 35.16
N PHE A 37 23.06 -9.96 34.82
CA PHE A 37 23.55 -10.14 33.45
C PHE A 37 24.74 -11.09 33.36
N TRP A 38 24.98 -11.64 32.17
CA TRP A 38 26.10 -12.57 31.94
C TRP A 38 27.42 -11.85 31.69
N LEU A 39 28.48 -12.42 32.27
CA LEU A 39 29.86 -12.16 31.90
C LEU A 39 30.41 -13.34 31.08
N GLY A 40 31.67 -13.24 30.66
CA GLY A 40 32.32 -14.26 29.84
C GLY A 40 32.85 -15.45 30.60
N GLY A 41 32.65 -15.52 31.91
CA GLY A 41 33.23 -16.52 32.78
C GLY A 41 32.45 -17.82 32.68
N ARG A 42 33.18 -18.93 32.56
CA ARG A 42 32.59 -20.27 32.51
C ARG A 42 33.42 -21.25 33.32
N ARG A 43 32.74 -22.27 33.83
CA ARG A 43 33.39 -23.39 34.51
C ARG A 43 34.22 -24.17 33.50
N THR A 44 35.40 -24.63 33.93
CA THR A 44 36.22 -25.54 33.12
C THR A 44 35.52 -26.90 33.01
N ALA A 45 35.65 -27.56 31.86
CA ALA A 45 34.88 -28.78 31.53
C ALA A 45 35.08 -29.98 32.48
N SER A 46 35.99 -29.88 33.45
CA SER A 46 36.36 -30.94 34.39
C SER A 46 36.17 -30.58 35.86
N SER A 47 35.63 -29.39 36.18
CA SER A 47 35.45 -28.95 37.57
C SER A 47 33.98 -28.96 37.97
N SER A 48 33.69 -29.32 39.21
CA SER A 48 32.44 -29.03 39.94
C SER A 48 32.75 -28.31 41.26
N SER A 49 33.95 -27.74 41.36
CA SER A 49 34.45 -27.13 42.59
C SER A 49 33.78 -25.78 42.87
N THR A 50 33.53 -25.52 44.15
CA THR A 50 32.93 -24.28 44.67
C THR A 50 33.99 -23.28 45.14
N ASP A 51 35.27 -23.49 44.79
CA ASP A 51 36.39 -22.65 45.26
C ASP A 51 36.53 -21.31 44.54
N GLY A 52 35.78 -21.08 43.45
CA GLY A 52 35.83 -19.84 42.66
C GLY A 52 37.18 -19.53 41.99
N SER A 53 38.10 -20.50 41.96
CA SER A 53 39.49 -20.30 41.56
C SER A 53 39.72 -20.46 40.06
N SER A 54 40.89 -20.00 39.59
CA SER A 54 41.35 -20.15 38.20
C SER A 54 41.56 -21.59 37.74
N ALA A 55 41.52 -22.58 38.65
CA ALA A 55 41.52 -24.00 38.29
C ALA A 55 40.12 -24.48 37.85
N SER A 56 39.08 -23.82 38.35
CA SER A 56 37.68 -24.18 38.17
C SER A 56 36.97 -23.28 37.16
N TRP A 57 37.50 -22.08 36.93
CA TRP A 57 36.89 -21.05 36.09
C TRP A 57 37.87 -20.48 35.07
N GLU A 58 37.34 -20.16 33.89
CA GLU A 58 38.08 -19.53 32.81
C GLU A 58 37.21 -18.50 32.09
N TRP A 59 37.85 -17.48 31.50
CA TRP A 59 37.16 -16.56 30.61
C TRP A 59 37.05 -17.15 29.20
N SER A 60 35.86 -17.06 28.61
CA SER A 60 35.60 -17.50 27.23
C SER A 60 36.43 -16.77 26.18
N ASP A 61 37.00 -15.62 26.51
CA ASP A 61 37.87 -14.87 25.62
C ASP A 61 39.33 -15.34 25.61
N GLY A 62 39.71 -16.18 26.59
CA GLY A 62 41.05 -16.74 26.81
C GLY A 62 41.95 -15.89 27.71
N SER A 63 41.45 -14.81 28.29
CA SER A 63 42.20 -13.98 29.25
C SER A 63 42.39 -14.69 30.59
N PRO A 64 43.42 -14.31 31.39
CA PRO A 64 43.67 -14.93 32.69
C PRO A 64 42.51 -14.72 33.67
N TRP A 65 42.21 -15.74 34.49
CA TRP A 65 41.31 -15.61 35.63
C TRP A 65 42.07 -15.07 36.85
N ASP A 66 42.26 -13.75 36.89
CA ASP A 66 43.09 -13.03 37.88
C ASP A 66 42.29 -12.08 38.80
N PHE A 67 41.00 -11.91 38.53
CA PHE A 67 40.07 -11.15 39.34
C PHE A 67 38.79 -11.95 39.55
N ASN A 68 38.18 -11.82 40.74
CA ASN A 68 36.87 -12.37 41.02
C ASN A 68 36.10 -11.48 41.99
N SER A 69 34.78 -11.48 41.84
CA SER A 69 33.85 -10.74 42.68
C SER A 69 32.72 -11.66 43.19
N TRP A 70 33.05 -12.92 43.49
CA TRP A 70 32.07 -13.89 43.98
C TRP A 70 31.34 -13.37 45.20
N GLN A 71 30.00 -13.46 45.18
CA GLN A 71 29.20 -13.20 46.37
C GLN A 71 29.62 -14.16 47.49
N PRO A 72 29.48 -13.79 48.78
CA PRO A 72 29.58 -14.76 49.87
C PRO A 72 28.76 -16.01 49.58
N SER A 73 29.41 -17.17 49.74
CA SER A 73 28.87 -18.51 49.44
C SER A 73 28.70 -18.87 47.96
N GLN A 74 29.25 -18.07 47.04
CA GLN A 74 29.33 -18.39 45.61
C GLN A 74 30.81 -18.63 45.21
N PRO A 75 31.08 -19.42 44.15
CA PRO A 75 30.10 -20.25 43.42
C PRO A 75 29.68 -21.46 44.25
N ASP A 76 28.42 -21.87 44.20
CA ASP A 76 27.90 -23.04 44.96
C ASP A 76 27.53 -24.24 44.09
N ASN A 77 27.52 -24.07 42.76
CA ASN A 77 27.20 -25.10 41.78
C ASN A 77 25.85 -25.78 42.08
N ASP A 78 24.80 -24.99 42.36
CA ASP A 78 23.52 -25.53 42.77
C ASP A 78 22.95 -26.49 41.71
N GLY A 79 22.47 -27.64 42.17
CA GLY A 79 21.95 -28.70 41.29
C GLY A 79 22.95 -29.30 40.28
N ASP A 80 24.27 -29.12 40.47
CA ASP A 80 25.33 -29.63 39.59
C ASP A 80 25.24 -29.18 38.12
N GLY A 81 24.77 -27.94 37.87
CA GLY A 81 24.51 -27.43 36.53
C GLY A 81 24.91 -25.99 36.27
N GLU A 82 25.48 -25.29 37.25
CA GLU A 82 25.77 -23.86 37.17
C GLU A 82 27.20 -23.63 36.70
N ASN A 83 27.31 -23.30 35.41
CA ASN A 83 28.58 -23.33 34.69
C ASN A 83 29.00 -21.96 34.15
N TYR A 84 28.27 -20.90 34.49
CA TYR A 84 28.45 -19.58 33.88
C TYR A 84 28.38 -18.47 34.91
N VAL A 85 29.15 -17.41 34.70
CA VAL A 85 29.16 -16.25 35.62
C VAL A 85 28.02 -15.30 35.29
N GLY A 86 27.10 -15.17 36.24
CA GLY A 86 26.18 -14.04 36.35
C GLY A 86 26.76 -12.94 37.23
N CYS A 87 26.36 -11.69 36.97
CA CYS A 87 26.75 -10.51 37.73
C CYS A 87 25.51 -9.69 38.08
N GLY A 88 25.38 -9.30 39.35
CA GLY A 88 24.37 -8.37 39.81
C GLY A 88 24.75 -6.91 39.55
N LEU A 89 23.77 -6.00 39.65
CA LEU A 89 24.01 -4.55 39.60
C LEU A 89 24.82 -4.01 40.80
N ASP A 90 25.09 -4.84 41.80
CA ASP A 90 26.02 -4.53 42.90
C ASP A 90 27.46 -4.99 42.61
N GLY A 91 27.70 -5.61 41.44
CA GLY A 91 28.99 -6.15 41.03
C GLY A 91 29.34 -7.51 41.62
N ALA A 92 28.43 -8.14 42.37
CA ALA A 92 28.63 -9.46 42.95
C ALA A 92 28.33 -10.57 41.93
N TRP A 93 29.13 -11.64 41.96
CA TRP A 93 29.03 -12.76 41.03
C TRP A 93 28.33 -13.97 41.63
N PHE A 94 27.62 -14.67 40.74
CA PHE A 94 26.94 -15.93 40.99
C PHE A 94 27.28 -16.90 39.87
N ASP A 95 27.35 -18.20 40.16
CA ASP A 95 27.28 -19.19 39.11
C ASP A 95 25.83 -19.45 38.75
N LEU A 96 25.57 -19.57 37.44
CA LEU A 96 24.23 -19.77 36.90
C LEU A 96 24.24 -20.90 35.88
N SER A 97 23.08 -21.55 35.74
CA SER A 97 22.79 -22.40 34.60
C SER A 97 22.63 -21.55 33.33
N ASP A 98 22.42 -22.19 32.19
CA ASP A 98 22.17 -21.60 30.86
C ASP A 98 20.91 -20.69 30.72
N ARG A 99 20.38 -20.16 31.82
CA ARG A 99 19.02 -19.61 31.92
C ARG A 99 18.82 -18.11 31.72
N LEU A 100 19.85 -17.30 31.44
CA LEU A 100 19.64 -15.88 31.10
C LEU A 100 20.23 -15.50 29.73
N PRO A 101 19.49 -14.77 28.87
CA PRO A 101 19.93 -14.48 27.51
C PRO A 101 20.78 -13.20 27.37
N MET A 102 20.80 -12.29 28.36
CA MET A 102 21.47 -11.00 28.25
C MET A 102 22.85 -11.02 28.88
N GLY A 103 23.88 -10.73 28.07
CA GLY A 103 25.27 -10.68 28.49
C GLY A 103 25.96 -9.39 28.05
N VAL A 104 26.96 -9.00 28.81
CA VAL A 104 27.83 -7.87 28.49
C VAL A 104 28.97 -8.36 27.61
N TYR A 105 29.19 -7.67 26.49
CA TYR A 105 30.23 -8.02 25.52
C TYR A 105 31.28 -6.92 25.46
N LYS A 106 32.55 -7.31 25.51
CA LYS A 106 33.66 -6.39 25.24
C LYS A 106 33.91 -6.29 23.74
N ARG A 107 34.14 -5.05 23.31
CA ARG A 107 34.53 -4.71 21.95
C ARG A 107 36.04 -4.66 21.87
N LEU A 108 36.65 -5.35 20.91
CA LEU A 108 38.07 -5.13 20.59
C LEU A 108 38.22 -3.66 20.17
N GLY A 109 39.24 -2.95 20.67
CA GLY A 109 39.49 -1.52 20.42
C GLY A 109 39.88 -1.17 18.97
N LEU A 110 39.26 -1.83 17.99
CA LEU A 110 39.46 -1.70 16.55
C LEU A 110 38.55 -0.64 15.90
N GLY A 111 37.83 0.13 16.72
CA GLY A 111 36.86 1.13 16.27
C GLY A 111 35.48 0.54 15.93
N ASP A 112 34.49 1.43 15.88
CA ASP A 112 33.15 1.11 15.41
C ASP A 112 33.00 1.27 13.90
N TRP A 113 33.01 0.14 13.21
CA TRP A 113 32.79 0.04 11.78
C TRP A 113 31.51 -0.75 11.45
N GLY A 114 30.56 -0.83 12.39
CA GLY A 114 29.30 -1.54 12.16
C GLY A 114 28.36 -0.75 11.25
N ILE A 115 27.61 -1.46 10.41
CA ILE A 115 26.44 -0.91 9.71
C ILE A 115 25.24 -1.73 10.16
N GLY A 116 24.26 -1.06 10.77
CA GLY A 116 22.98 -1.66 11.14
C GLY A 116 22.08 -1.87 9.92
N THR A 117 21.08 -2.74 10.07
CA THR A 117 20.03 -2.93 9.08
C THR A 117 19.35 -1.59 8.77
N PRO A 118 19.09 -1.28 7.48
CA PRO A 118 18.38 -0.05 7.13
C PRO A 118 16.96 -0.06 7.68
N SER A 119 16.42 1.13 7.86
CA SER A 119 14.99 1.40 7.73
C SER A 119 14.79 2.25 6.48
N MET A 120 13.68 2.03 5.78
CA MET A 120 13.24 2.87 4.68
C MET A 120 11.84 3.36 5.05
N ILE A 121 11.49 4.60 4.69
CA ILE A 121 10.16 5.18 4.88
C ILE A 121 9.81 6.02 3.65
N TYR A 122 8.62 5.82 3.08
CA TYR A 122 8.05 6.73 2.09
C TYR A 122 7.53 8.02 2.75
N THR A 123 8.21 9.14 2.51
CA THR A 123 7.83 10.47 2.98
C THR A 123 7.05 11.17 1.88
N SER A 124 5.76 11.43 2.11
CA SER A 124 4.78 12.01 1.16
C SER A 124 5.36 12.81 -0.02
N GLY A 125 4.92 12.52 -1.25
CA GLY A 125 5.24 13.36 -2.41
C GLY A 125 6.52 12.98 -3.15
N ASP A 126 6.76 11.68 -3.34
CA ASP A 126 7.78 11.08 -4.22
C ASP A 126 9.16 10.84 -3.58
N GLU A 127 9.29 10.92 -2.26
CA GLU A 127 10.57 10.77 -1.58
C GLU A 127 10.62 9.52 -0.69
N LEU A 128 11.73 8.77 -0.78
CA LEU A 128 12.07 7.61 0.03
C LEU A 128 13.22 7.99 0.94
N GLN A 129 13.02 7.87 2.25
CA GLN A 129 14.06 8.14 3.23
C GLN A 129 14.65 6.83 3.74
N PHE A 130 15.97 6.66 3.56
CA PHE A 130 16.72 5.53 4.10
C PHE A 130 17.50 5.97 5.33
N ARG A 131 17.51 5.14 6.38
CA ARG A 131 18.23 5.42 7.62
C ARG A 131 19.00 4.19 8.10
N TYR A 132 20.31 4.32 8.27
CA TYR A 132 21.21 3.26 8.75
C TYR A 132 21.90 3.71 10.05
N LYS A 133 21.93 2.85 11.07
CA LYS A 133 22.85 3.06 12.21
C LYS A 133 24.28 2.77 11.75
N VAL A 134 25.19 3.71 11.92
CA VAL A 134 26.57 3.62 11.42
C VAL A 134 27.57 3.82 12.53
N GLY A 135 28.67 3.06 12.45
CA GLY A 135 29.74 3.13 13.41
C GLY A 135 30.53 4.43 13.35
N SER A 136 30.90 4.96 14.52
CA SER A 136 31.58 6.24 14.69
C SER A 136 33.04 6.29 14.22
N SER A 137 33.64 5.16 13.84
CA SER A 137 35.02 5.13 13.35
C SER A 137 35.16 5.38 11.85
N ALA A 138 34.05 5.44 11.12
CA ALA A 138 34.07 5.79 9.71
C ALA A 138 34.46 7.25 9.49
N SER A 139 35.48 7.49 8.67
CA SER A 139 35.86 8.85 8.26
C SER A 139 35.02 9.34 7.08
N LYS A 140 34.51 8.40 6.28
CA LYS A 140 33.66 8.64 5.12
C LYS A 140 32.57 7.58 5.07
N ILE A 141 31.37 8.00 4.70
CA ILE A 141 30.22 7.11 4.53
C ILE A 141 29.67 7.33 3.12
N LEU A 142 29.41 6.25 2.39
CA LEU A 142 28.89 6.29 1.04
C LEU A 142 27.56 5.53 0.96
N PHE A 143 26.54 6.19 0.41
CA PHE A 143 25.28 5.58 0.00
C PHE A 143 25.20 5.52 -1.53
N SER A 144 24.66 4.42 -2.07
CA SER A 144 24.60 4.22 -3.52
C SER A 144 23.47 3.27 -3.91
N LEU A 145 22.81 3.55 -5.04
CA LEU A 145 21.74 2.74 -5.60
C LEU A 145 22.23 1.90 -6.78
N HIS A 146 21.73 0.68 -6.87
CA HIS A 146 22.11 -0.33 -7.85
C HIS A 146 20.89 -1.10 -8.38
N THR A 147 21.06 -1.79 -9.49
CA THR A 147 20.12 -2.81 -9.96
C THR A 147 19.96 -3.92 -8.91
N ARG A 148 18.87 -4.71 -8.98
CA ARG A 148 18.51 -5.77 -8.00
C ARG A 148 19.63 -6.71 -7.56
N ASN A 149 20.65 -6.95 -8.38
CA ASN A 149 21.79 -7.80 -8.02
C ASN A 149 22.90 -7.08 -7.23
N CYS A 150 22.73 -5.79 -6.92
CA CYS A 150 23.69 -4.94 -6.23
C CYS A 150 25.08 -4.88 -6.88
N THR A 151 25.17 -5.06 -8.21
CA THR A 151 26.46 -5.01 -8.95
C THR A 151 26.57 -3.79 -9.83
N THR A 152 25.47 -3.38 -10.47
CA THR A 152 25.47 -2.32 -11.47
C THR A 152 24.85 -1.07 -10.84
N PRO A 153 25.57 0.06 -10.77
CA PRO A 153 25.00 1.33 -10.32
C PRO A 153 23.80 1.73 -11.18
N LEU A 154 22.81 2.39 -10.59
CA LEU A 154 21.69 2.97 -11.36
C LEU A 154 22.16 4.17 -12.19
N ASP A 155 21.52 4.38 -13.34
CA ASP A 155 21.69 5.61 -14.13
C ASP A 155 21.08 6.79 -13.35
N GLU A 156 21.76 7.94 -13.35
CA GLU A 156 21.27 9.16 -12.69
C GLU A 156 19.90 9.63 -13.22
N ASN A 157 19.50 9.17 -14.42
CA ASN A 157 18.22 9.47 -15.04
C ASN A 157 17.18 8.35 -14.92
N ASP A 158 17.43 7.28 -14.16
CA ASP A 158 16.44 6.22 -13.95
C ASP A 158 15.28 6.69 -13.05
N VAL A 159 14.40 5.75 -12.67
CA VAL A 159 13.23 5.96 -11.80
C VAL A 159 13.59 6.36 -10.36
N LEU A 160 14.82 6.12 -9.92
CA LEU A 160 15.31 6.50 -8.60
C LEU A 160 16.52 7.43 -8.71
N GLY A 161 16.53 8.51 -7.93
CA GLY A 161 17.65 9.46 -7.86
C GLY A 161 17.97 9.86 -6.42
N ILE A 162 19.26 9.86 -6.05
CA ILE A 162 19.67 10.29 -4.70
C ILE A 162 19.59 11.82 -4.62
N LEU A 163 18.81 12.35 -3.68
CA LEU A 163 18.65 13.78 -3.43
C LEU A 163 19.70 14.30 -2.45
N SER A 164 19.85 13.63 -1.31
CA SER A 164 20.81 13.99 -0.28
C SER A 164 21.31 12.76 0.47
N THR A 165 22.43 12.93 1.16
CA THR A 165 23.00 11.94 2.05
C THR A 165 23.69 12.66 3.20
N GLU A 166 23.21 12.45 4.41
CA GLU A 166 23.62 13.17 5.62
C GLU A 166 23.98 12.17 6.72
N VAL A 167 24.86 12.57 7.62
CA VAL A 167 25.26 11.75 8.76
C VAL A 167 25.13 12.59 10.02
N GLU A 168 24.22 12.20 10.90
CA GLU A 168 23.94 12.89 12.16
C GLU A 168 23.71 11.87 13.27
N ASP A 169 24.27 12.10 14.45
CA ASP A 169 24.08 11.29 15.66
C ASP A 169 24.29 9.77 15.49
N GLY A 170 25.24 9.37 14.64
CA GLY A 170 25.53 7.96 14.38
C GLY A 170 24.53 7.28 13.43
N TYR A 171 23.76 8.07 12.68
CA TYR A 171 22.88 7.60 11.62
C TYR A 171 23.30 8.20 10.28
N LEU A 172 23.29 7.36 9.24
CA LEU A 172 23.33 7.77 7.84
C LEU A 172 21.88 7.89 7.36
N GLU A 173 21.49 9.07 6.90
CA GLU A 173 20.19 9.35 6.32
C GLU A 173 20.36 9.70 4.83
N ALA A 174 19.67 8.98 3.95
CA ALA A 174 19.73 9.20 2.51
C ALA A 174 18.31 9.36 1.95
N ASN A 175 18.08 10.51 1.34
CA ASN A 175 16.80 10.82 0.70
C ASN A 175 16.89 10.52 -0.79
N VAL A 176 15.91 9.79 -1.31
CA VAL A 176 15.87 9.31 -2.69
C VAL A 176 14.54 9.70 -3.33
N LEU A 177 14.61 10.39 -4.47
CA LEU A 177 13.46 10.69 -5.30
C LEU A 177 13.02 9.45 -6.08
N LEU A 178 11.72 9.16 -6.06
CA LEU A 178 11.03 8.26 -6.96
C LEU A 178 10.36 9.06 -8.07
N ASP A 179 10.98 9.09 -9.25
CA ASP A 179 10.41 9.74 -10.43
C ASP A 179 9.30 8.88 -11.05
N LYS A 180 8.06 9.08 -10.57
CA LYS A 180 6.87 8.34 -11.02
C LYS A 180 6.68 8.35 -12.54
N SER A 181 7.13 9.41 -13.21
CA SER A 181 7.02 9.53 -14.67
C SER A 181 7.88 8.52 -15.44
N LYS A 182 8.82 7.85 -14.78
CA LYS A 182 9.71 6.86 -15.38
C LYS A 182 9.38 5.42 -14.99
N ILE A 183 8.41 5.20 -14.09
CA ILE A 183 8.05 3.86 -13.59
C ILE A 183 7.73 2.91 -14.76
N ASN A 184 6.92 3.33 -15.73
CA ASN A 184 6.47 2.44 -16.80
C ASN A 184 7.57 2.01 -17.78
N ASP A 185 8.59 2.86 -17.94
CA ASP A 185 9.68 2.70 -18.91
C ASP A 185 10.98 2.18 -18.26
N SER A 186 11.06 2.18 -16.92
CA SER A 186 12.27 1.79 -16.21
C SER A 186 12.54 0.28 -16.31
N PRO A 187 13.80 -0.14 -16.54
CA PRO A 187 14.19 -1.54 -16.49
C PRO A 187 14.13 -2.15 -15.08
N LEU A 188 13.95 -1.33 -14.04
CA LEU A 188 13.77 -1.77 -12.66
C LEU A 188 12.32 -2.21 -12.37
N THR A 189 11.39 -1.86 -13.25
CA THR A 189 9.96 -2.13 -13.04
C THR A 189 9.56 -3.48 -13.63
N GLU A 190 9.11 -4.38 -12.76
CA GLU A 190 8.52 -5.65 -13.13
C GLU A 190 6.99 -5.55 -13.08
N LYS A 191 6.33 -5.77 -14.23
CA LYS A 191 4.89 -5.61 -14.39
C LYS A 191 4.13 -6.87 -13.96
N ILE A 192 2.99 -6.72 -13.31
CA ILE A 192 2.12 -7.85 -12.95
C ILE A 192 1.37 -8.32 -14.20
N ALA A 193 1.44 -9.63 -14.47
CA ALA A 193 0.79 -10.23 -15.64
C ALA A 193 -0.73 -9.99 -15.62
N GLY A 194 -1.26 -9.44 -16.72
CA GLY A 194 -2.69 -9.15 -16.86
C GLY A 194 -3.13 -7.76 -16.41
N LYS A 195 -2.28 -7.02 -15.68
CA LYS A 195 -2.56 -5.63 -15.25
C LYS A 195 -1.78 -4.56 -16.03
N GLY A 196 -0.96 -4.96 -17.01
CA GLY A 196 -0.23 -4.01 -17.86
C GLY A 196 0.69 -3.10 -17.05
N ASP A 197 0.63 -1.79 -17.31
CA ASP A 197 1.46 -0.79 -16.63
C ASP A 197 0.78 -0.24 -15.36
N SER A 198 -0.41 -0.75 -15.03
CA SER A 198 -1.20 -0.31 -13.88
C SER A 198 -0.81 -1.00 -12.57
N ALA A 199 -0.01 -2.06 -12.61
CA ALA A 199 0.50 -2.69 -11.40
C ALA A 199 1.86 -3.35 -11.62
N GLY A 200 2.74 -3.23 -10.63
CA GLY A 200 4.10 -3.71 -10.73
C GLY A 200 4.91 -3.52 -9.46
N THR A 201 6.17 -3.91 -9.54
CA THR A 201 7.16 -3.73 -8.48
C THR A 201 8.41 -3.06 -9.06
N VAL A 202 8.83 -1.94 -8.48
CA VAL A 202 10.15 -1.34 -8.76
C VAL A 202 11.17 -2.02 -7.87
N ARG A 203 12.14 -2.72 -8.47
CA ARG A 203 13.12 -3.57 -7.76
C ARG A 203 14.53 -3.01 -7.88
N PHE A 204 15.15 -2.71 -6.74
CA PHE A 204 16.50 -2.14 -6.71
C PHE A 204 17.27 -2.58 -5.46
N CYS A 205 18.53 -2.19 -5.39
CA CYS A 205 19.40 -2.45 -4.25
C CYS A 205 20.06 -1.16 -3.77
N ALA A 206 20.05 -0.93 -2.46
CA ALA A 206 20.84 0.12 -1.84
C ALA A 206 22.08 -0.46 -1.16
N LYS A 207 23.19 0.25 -1.24
CA LYS A 207 24.47 -0.12 -0.65
C LYS A 207 25.01 1.03 0.19
N ALA A 208 25.20 0.78 1.49
CA ALA A 208 25.91 1.65 2.41
C ALA A 208 27.34 1.13 2.64
N GLN A 209 28.32 2.02 2.72
CA GLN A 209 29.72 1.68 2.98
C GLN A 209 30.35 2.63 3.99
N LEU A 210 31.14 2.06 4.92
CA LEU A 210 32.02 2.83 5.80
C LEU A 210 33.44 2.75 5.26
N LEU A 211 34.07 3.90 5.08
CA LEU A 211 35.39 4.02 4.51
C LEU A 211 36.34 4.79 5.44
N THR A 212 37.62 4.47 5.32
CA THR A 212 38.70 5.28 5.89
C THR A 212 38.88 6.59 5.12
N GLU A 213 39.70 7.50 5.65
CA GLU A 213 40.09 8.74 4.94
C GLU A 213 40.69 8.46 3.55
N ASP A 214 41.42 7.35 3.40
CA ASP A 214 42.04 6.92 2.14
C ASP A 214 41.08 6.17 1.18
N ASN A 215 39.77 6.23 1.43
CA ASN A 215 38.72 5.54 0.66
C ASN A 215 38.83 4.00 0.68
N LEU A 216 39.46 3.42 1.70
CA LEU A 216 39.41 1.97 1.90
C LEU A 216 38.05 1.60 2.50
N SER A 217 37.27 0.77 1.81
CA SER A 217 36.00 0.25 2.35
C SER A 217 36.30 -0.77 3.45
N VAL A 218 35.89 -0.47 4.68
CA VAL A 218 36.09 -1.34 5.85
C VAL A 218 34.88 -2.26 6.07
N SER A 219 33.68 -1.70 5.95
CA SER A 219 32.43 -2.45 6.01
C SER A 219 31.45 -1.95 4.96
N TRP A 220 30.52 -2.83 4.58
CA TRP A 220 29.44 -2.50 3.66
C TRP A 220 28.22 -3.35 3.97
N LEU A 221 27.05 -2.79 3.69
CA LEU A 221 25.76 -3.48 3.75
C LEU A 221 25.02 -3.25 2.44
N LYS A 222 24.47 -4.32 1.89
CA LYS A 222 23.63 -4.30 0.69
C LYS A 222 22.25 -4.82 1.07
N SER A 223 21.21 -4.08 0.73
CA SER A 223 19.82 -4.46 0.99
C SER A 223 19.01 -4.29 -0.29
N ASN A 224 18.16 -5.27 -0.58
CA ASN A 224 17.24 -5.20 -1.70
C ASN A 224 15.91 -4.60 -1.25
N PHE A 225 15.28 -3.85 -2.15
CA PHE A 225 14.02 -3.18 -1.90
C PHE A 225 13.07 -3.45 -3.06
N ASP A 226 11.83 -3.78 -2.69
CA ASP A 226 10.72 -4.01 -3.61
C ASP A 226 9.66 -2.95 -3.29
N LEU A 227 9.50 -1.96 -4.18
CA LEU A 227 8.43 -0.96 -4.06
C LEU A 227 7.24 -1.40 -4.90
N ASN A 228 6.16 -1.82 -4.25
CA ASN A 228 4.97 -2.26 -4.95
C ASN A 228 4.06 -1.08 -5.26
N PHE A 229 3.44 -1.11 -6.43
CA PHE A 229 2.35 -0.22 -6.79
C PHE A 229 1.25 -1.04 -7.48
N ASP A 230 0.01 -0.77 -7.10
CA ASP A 230 -1.17 -1.30 -7.77
C ASP A 230 -2.18 -0.16 -7.93
N LEU A 231 -2.17 0.46 -9.10
CA LEU A 231 -3.10 1.51 -9.48
C LEU A 231 -4.43 0.94 -9.99
N SER A 232 -4.62 -0.39 -9.97
CA SER A 232 -5.92 -0.98 -10.21
C SER A 232 -6.78 -0.92 -8.95
N ASP A 233 -6.22 -1.00 -7.74
CA ASP A 233 -6.97 -1.06 -6.48
C ASP A 233 -6.91 0.28 -5.71
N ASN A 234 -8.00 1.04 -5.69
CA ASN A 234 -8.06 2.34 -4.98
C ASN A 234 -8.41 2.21 -3.48
N SER A 235 -7.97 1.14 -2.81
CA SER A 235 -8.15 0.97 -1.37
C SER A 235 -6.83 1.05 -0.60
N PHE A 236 -6.46 2.25 -0.13
CA PHE A 236 -5.34 2.38 0.78
C PHE A 236 -5.78 2.09 2.22
N ALA A 237 -5.42 0.91 2.72
CA ALA A 237 -5.49 0.58 4.13
C ALA A 237 -4.19 1.02 4.84
N VAL A 238 -4.31 1.97 5.77
CA VAL A 238 -3.27 2.22 6.78
C VAL A 238 -3.33 1.09 7.80
N GLY A 239 -2.26 0.31 7.90
CA GLY A 239 -2.07 -0.71 8.93
C GLY A 239 -0.59 -0.95 9.17
N GLY A 240 -0.08 -0.41 10.27
CA GLY A 240 1.34 -0.47 10.63
C GLY A 240 1.87 -1.87 10.94
N ASN A 241 3.20 -1.96 10.87
CA ASN A 241 4.11 -2.97 11.41
C ASN A 241 3.59 -4.42 11.46
N THR A 242 4.16 -5.28 10.60
CA THR A 242 4.40 -6.67 10.98
C THR A 242 5.75 -7.12 10.46
N LEU A 243 6.69 -7.30 11.41
CA LEU A 243 7.93 -8.04 11.24
C LEU A 243 7.61 -9.45 10.71
N VAL A 244 8.25 -9.85 9.61
CA VAL A 244 8.42 -11.27 9.28
C VAL A 244 9.89 -11.57 9.14
N GLU A 245 10.30 -12.54 9.93
CA GLU A 245 11.64 -13.03 10.18
C GLU A 245 12.20 -13.83 8.99
N PHE A 246 13.43 -13.49 8.60
CA PHE A 246 14.48 -14.29 7.95
C PHE A 246 14.16 -15.08 6.67
N ASP A 247 14.47 -14.49 5.51
CA ASP A 247 15.60 -14.92 4.67
C ASP A 247 15.96 -13.80 3.66
N ILE A 248 17.23 -13.37 3.63
CA ILE A 248 17.84 -12.36 2.72
C ILE A 248 17.01 -11.05 2.54
N ASP A 249 17.14 -10.16 3.53
CA ASP A 249 16.90 -8.71 3.59
C ASP A 249 16.26 -8.07 2.33
N THR A 250 14.97 -8.34 2.13
CA THR A 250 14.11 -7.63 1.17
C THR A 250 13.10 -6.84 2.00
N GLN A 251 13.24 -5.52 2.05
CA GLN A 251 12.22 -4.66 2.66
C GLN A 251 11.27 -4.19 1.57
N ALA A 252 10.00 -4.55 1.73
CA ALA A 252 8.92 -4.09 0.86
C ALA A 252 8.20 -2.94 1.56
N GLU A 253 8.17 -1.77 0.93
CA GLU A 253 7.25 -0.68 1.30
C GLU A 253 6.31 -0.40 0.14
N ASP A 254 5.05 -0.13 0.48
CA ASP A 254 4.03 0.25 -0.49
C ASP A 254 4.04 1.77 -0.68
N ILE A 255 4.02 2.23 -1.93
CA ILE A 255 3.88 3.66 -2.25
C ILE A 255 2.40 4.03 -2.06
N ILE A 256 2.06 4.64 -0.92
CA ILE A 256 0.67 5.00 -0.61
C ILE A 256 0.36 6.41 -1.13
N THR A 257 -0.39 6.48 -2.24
CA THR A 257 -0.96 7.72 -2.77
C THR A 257 -2.35 7.45 -3.36
N ASP A 258 -3.39 8.07 -2.78
CA ASP A 258 -4.80 7.92 -3.17
C ASP A 258 -5.06 8.47 -4.58
N TYR A 259 -4.95 7.63 -5.60
CA TYR A 259 -5.42 7.91 -6.94
C TYR A 259 -6.84 7.38 -7.07
N THR A 260 -7.81 8.19 -7.52
CA THR A 260 -9.19 7.72 -7.73
C THR A 260 -9.71 8.18 -9.08
N VAL A 261 -10.76 7.53 -9.59
CA VAL A 261 -11.45 7.95 -10.83
C VAL A 261 -12.78 8.57 -10.47
N GLU A 262 -12.96 9.83 -10.85
CA GLU A 262 -14.25 10.49 -10.79
C GLU A 262 -15.02 10.25 -12.09
N ALA A 263 -16.31 9.95 -11.96
CA ALA A 263 -17.22 9.77 -13.08
C ALA A 263 -18.51 10.57 -12.86
N CYS A 264 -18.99 11.24 -13.91
CA CYS A 264 -20.15 12.12 -13.82
C CYS A 264 -20.87 12.26 -15.15
N ARG A 265 -22.09 12.80 -15.13
CA ARG A 265 -22.75 13.23 -16.37
C ARG A 265 -22.11 14.52 -16.87
N CYS A 266 -21.86 14.58 -18.17
CA CYS A 266 -21.36 15.75 -18.87
C CYS A 266 -22.25 16.11 -20.07
N GLU A 267 -21.91 17.18 -20.78
CA GLU A 267 -22.62 17.61 -21.99
C GLU A 267 -21.89 17.14 -23.25
N ARG A 268 -22.57 17.14 -24.40
CA ARG A 268 -21.97 16.69 -25.67
C ARG A 268 -20.67 17.40 -26.01
N ASP A 269 -20.60 18.69 -25.71
CA ASP A 269 -19.51 19.58 -26.12
C ASP A 269 -18.60 19.95 -24.94
N SER A 270 -18.72 19.25 -23.80
CA SER A 270 -17.94 19.52 -22.59
C SER A 270 -17.51 18.23 -21.91
N THR A 271 -16.22 18.14 -21.55
CA THR A 271 -15.67 17.05 -20.72
C THR A 271 -15.70 17.38 -19.23
N GLU A 272 -16.38 18.45 -18.83
CA GLU A 272 -16.62 18.85 -17.45
C GLU A 272 -17.94 18.28 -16.94
N CYS A 273 -17.99 17.99 -15.64
CA CYS A 273 -19.20 17.53 -14.99
C CYS A 273 -20.29 18.60 -15.00
N ILE A 274 -21.53 18.19 -15.29
CA ILE A 274 -22.70 19.04 -15.11
C ILE A 274 -22.80 19.40 -13.62
N SER A 275 -22.77 20.69 -13.32
CA SER A 275 -22.97 21.19 -11.95
C SER A 275 -24.45 21.07 -11.54
N GLY A 276 -24.71 20.54 -10.35
CA GLY A 276 -26.06 20.37 -9.82
C GLY A 276 -26.74 19.07 -10.26
N ILE A 277 -28.07 18.97 -10.12
CA ILE A 277 -28.84 17.76 -10.45
C ILE A 277 -29.22 17.78 -11.93
N PRO A 278 -28.67 16.89 -12.79
CA PRO A 278 -29.00 16.89 -14.21
C PRO A 278 -30.46 16.49 -14.47
N PRO A 279 -31.10 16.99 -15.55
CA PRO A 279 -32.48 16.63 -15.87
C PRO A 279 -32.60 15.13 -16.19
N PRO A 280 -33.77 14.52 -15.90
CA PRO A 280 -34.00 13.11 -16.19
C PRO A 280 -33.93 12.83 -17.68
N LEU A 281 -33.31 11.71 -18.03
CA LEU A 281 -33.07 11.32 -19.42
C LEU A 281 -34.34 10.78 -20.07
N GLN A 282 -34.57 11.13 -21.33
CA GLN A 282 -35.72 10.64 -22.09
C GLN A 282 -35.34 9.41 -22.91
N GLN A 283 -36.33 8.54 -23.17
CA GLN A 283 -36.14 7.38 -24.05
C GLN A 283 -35.64 7.82 -25.43
N ASN A 284 -34.80 6.98 -26.06
CA ASN A 284 -34.13 7.24 -27.35
C ASN A 284 -33.06 8.35 -27.30
N GLY A 285 -32.78 8.91 -26.12
CA GLY A 285 -31.70 9.87 -25.91
C GLY A 285 -30.30 9.25 -25.94
N VAL A 286 -29.31 10.12 -25.87
CA VAL A 286 -27.89 9.77 -25.68
C VAL A 286 -27.46 10.30 -24.32
N ILE A 287 -26.81 9.46 -23.52
CA ILE A 287 -26.16 9.86 -22.28
C ILE A 287 -24.67 10.09 -22.54
N PHE A 288 -24.12 11.13 -21.93
CA PHE A 288 -22.69 11.44 -21.94
C PHE A 288 -22.17 11.31 -20.51
N ILE A 289 -21.18 10.45 -20.33
CA ILE A 289 -20.55 10.18 -19.04
C ILE A 289 -19.08 10.50 -19.18
N CYS A 290 -18.58 11.41 -18.36
CA CYS A 290 -17.18 11.80 -18.35
C CYS A 290 -16.45 11.15 -17.19
N LEU A 291 -15.21 10.73 -17.43
CA LEU A 291 -14.34 10.09 -16.45
C LEU A 291 -12.95 10.71 -16.48
N TYR A 292 -12.35 10.91 -15.32
CA TYR A 292 -10.98 11.40 -15.18
C TYR A 292 -10.38 11.02 -13.82
N PRO A 293 -9.04 10.86 -13.73
CA PRO A 293 -8.39 10.64 -12.46
C PRO A 293 -8.39 11.90 -11.58
N THR A 294 -8.33 11.73 -10.27
CA THR A 294 -8.25 12.83 -9.29
C THR A 294 -6.85 13.43 -9.14
N SER A 295 -5.82 12.78 -9.69
CA SER A 295 -4.44 13.31 -9.72
C SER A 295 -3.95 13.52 -11.14
N ASP A 296 -3.09 14.53 -11.29
CA ASP A 296 -2.36 14.81 -12.52
C ASP A 296 -1.18 13.86 -12.80
N ASP A 297 -0.77 13.03 -11.84
CA ASP A 297 0.35 12.09 -12.00
C ASP A 297 0.00 10.89 -12.89
N VAL A 298 -1.30 10.57 -12.98
CA VAL A 298 -1.82 9.36 -13.60
C VAL A 298 -2.83 9.67 -14.71
N PHE A 299 -3.06 8.72 -15.61
CA PHE A 299 -4.11 8.77 -16.62
C PHE A 299 -4.86 7.43 -16.67
N ILE A 300 -6.10 7.43 -17.15
CA ILE A 300 -6.88 6.21 -17.34
C ILE A 300 -6.39 5.52 -18.62
N SER A 301 -5.83 4.33 -18.51
CA SER A 301 -5.34 3.57 -19.66
C SER A 301 -6.41 2.66 -20.25
N ASN A 302 -7.27 2.11 -19.40
CA ASN A 302 -8.34 1.20 -19.77
C ASN A 302 -9.49 1.30 -18.76
N PHE A 303 -10.71 0.96 -19.18
CA PHE A 303 -11.85 0.89 -18.28
C PHE A 303 -12.98 0.07 -18.89
N GLU A 304 -13.90 -0.35 -18.05
CA GLU A 304 -15.22 -0.85 -18.43
C GLU A 304 -16.32 0.02 -17.84
N MET A 305 -17.50 -0.05 -18.44
CA MET A 305 -18.66 0.72 -18.02
C MET A 305 -19.94 -0.04 -18.30
N ASP A 306 -20.69 -0.30 -17.25
CA ASP A 306 -21.89 -1.11 -17.22
C ASP A 306 -23.10 -0.30 -16.77
N PHE A 307 -24.23 -0.57 -17.40
CA PHE A 307 -25.53 -0.01 -17.03
C PHE A 307 -26.27 -1.07 -16.23
N ILE A 308 -26.56 -0.78 -14.97
CA ILE A 308 -27.21 -1.68 -14.02
C ILE A 308 -28.60 -1.13 -13.66
N GLN A 309 -29.61 -1.98 -13.75
CA GLN A 309 -30.97 -1.67 -13.32
C GLN A 309 -31.42 -2.74 -12.33
N ASP A 310 -31.89 -2.33 -11.15
CA ASP A 310 -32.38 -3.24 -10.11
C ASP A 310 -31.39 -4.37 -9.83
N ASP A 311 -30.12 -4.00 -9.63
CA ASP A 311 -28.96 -4.89 -9.39
C ASP A 311 -28.67 -5.90 -10.50
N SER A 312 -29.29 -5.75 -11.67
CA SER A 312 -29.07 -6.59 -12.84
C SER A 312 -28.33 -5.83 -13.94
N LEU A 313 -27.29 -6.45 -14.51
CA LEU A 313 -26.59 -5.91 -15.68
C LEU A 313 -27.56 -5.82 -16.87
N VAL A 314 -27.75 -4.61 -17.39
CA VAL A 314 -28.61 -4.34 -18.54
C VAL A 314 -27.79 -4.25 -19.82
N MET A 315 -26.63 -3.58 -19.78
CA MET A 315 -25.76 -3.40 -20.93
C MET A 315 -24.35 -3.02 -20.49
N SER A 316 -23.34 -3.69 -21.04
CA SER A 316 -21.96 -3.23 -21.00
C SER A 316 -21.71 -2.25 -22.15
N ALA A 317 -21.60 -0.97 -21.83
CA ALA A 317 -21.36 0.11 -22.77
C ALA A 317 -19.91 0.11 -23.27
N VAL A 318 -18.99 -0.17 -22.35
CA VAL A 318 -17.54 -0.25 -22.61
C VAL A 318 -17.00 -1.47 -21.89
N SER A 319 -16.05 -2.17 -22.51
CA SER A 319 -15.33 -3.30 -21.91
C SER A 319 -13.82 -3.07 -22.01
N PHE A 320 -13.07 -3.72 -21.13
CA PHE A 320 -11.62 -3.75 -21.22
C PHE A 320 -11.15 -4.30 -22.57
N GLY A 321 -10.40 -3.50 -23.32
CA GLY A 321 -9.69 -3.98 -24.50
C GLY A 321 -8.28 -4.46 -24.17
N THR A 322 -7.57 -4.96 -25.18
CA THR A 322 -6.19 -5.43 -25.01
C THR A 322 -5.16 -4.31 -24.82
N VAL A 323 -5.48 -3.10 -25.27
CA VAL A 323 -4.59 -1.92 -25.21
C VAL A 323 -5.33 -0.67 -24.73
N SER A 324 -6.61 -0.55 -25.06
CA SER A 324 -7.42 0.63 -24.77
C SER A 324 -8.89 0.19 -24.61
N PRO A 325 -9.76 1.01 -23.99
CA PRO A 325 -11.15 0.63 -23.75
C PRO A 325 -11.91 0.48 -25.07
N VAL A 326 -12.83 -0.50 -25.13
CA VAL A 326 -13.58 -0.85 -26.34
C VAL A 326 -15.07 -0.59 -26.12
N ALA A 327 -15.63 0.32 -26.91
CA ALA A 327 -17.06 0.61 -26.90
C ALA A 327 -17.86 -0.50 -27.62
N ASN A 328 -19.05 -0.80 -27.11
CA ASN A 328 -20.01 -1.62 -27.83
C ASN A 328 -20.62 -0.87 -29.04
N THR A 329 -21.54 -1.50 -29.76
CA THR A 329 -22.15 -0.91 -30.96
C THR A 329 -23.09 0.28 -30.71
N LEU A 330 -23.50 0.51 -29.46
CA LEU A 330 -24.40 1.58 -29.01
C LEU A 330 -23.67 2.71 -28.29
N ALA A 331 -22.36 2.57 -28.08
CA ALA A 331 -21.52 3.52 -27.38
C ALA A 331 -20.37 4.01 -28.27
N ALA A 332 -19.82 5.18 -27.91
CA ALA A 332 -18.60 5.71 -28.48
C ALA A 332 -17.76 6.32 -27.36
N ILE A 333 -16.44 6.13 -27.45
CA ILE A 333 -15.47 6.69 -26.51
C ILE A 333 -14.74 7.83 -27.21
N LEU A 334 -14.68 8.98 -26.54
CA LEU A 334 -13.90 10.15 -26.93
C LEU A 334 -12.97 10.48 -25.77
N GLY A 335 -11.69 10.77 -26.03
CA GLY A 335 -10.74 11.10 -24.96
C GLY A 335 -9.31 10.70 -25.29
N ASP A 336 -8.41 11.04 -24.38
CA ASP A 336 -6.96 10.85 -24.50
C ASP A 336 -6.32 10.18 -23.27
N GLY A 337 -7.13 9.62 -22.38
CA GLY A 337 -6.68 9.01 -21.12
C GLY A 337 -6.67 9.97 -19.93
N THR A 338 -6.42 11.27 -20.16
CA THR A 338 -6.54 12.28 -19.08
C THR A 338 -7.99 12.59 -18.79
N ARG A 339 -8.83 12.57 -19.83
CA ARG A 339 -10.28 12.64 -19.73
C ARG A 339 -10.91 11.75 -20.79
N TYR A 340 -11.92 10.98 -20.39
CA TYR A 340 -12.80 10.26 -21.28
C TYR A 340 -14.22 10.83 -21.24
N MET A 341 -14.90 10.74 -22.37
CA MET A 341 -16.33 10.94 -22.52
C MET A 341 -16.91 9.73 -23.26
N VAL A 342 -17.79 9.00 -22.58
CA VAL A 342 -18.56 7.89 -23.15
C VAL A 342 -19.93 8.42 -23.56
N ALA A 343 -20.19 8.43 -24.86
CA ALA A 343 -21.50 8.73 -25.42
C ALA A 343 -22.23 7.41 -25.68
N SER A 344 -23.32 7.12 -24.98
CA SER A 344 -24.06 5.86 -25.10
C SER A 344 -25.54 6.10 -25.41
N ARG A 345 -26.12 5.29 -26.31
CA ARG A 345 -27.56 5.32 -26.56
C ARG A 345 -28.32 4.67 -25.41
N LEU A 346 -29.39 5.33 -24.97
CA LEU A 346 -30.28 4.77 -23.96
C LEU A 346 -31.16 3.69 -24.59
N ILE A 347 -31.19 2.51 -23.96
CA ILE A 347 -31.99 1.38 -24.42
C ILE A 347 -33.33 1.32 -23.70
N SER A 348 -34.33 0.69 -24.34
CA SER A 348 -35.70 0.64 -23.83
C SER A 348 -35.83 -0.08 -22.48
N GLN A 349 -34.98 -1.07 -22.19
CA GLN A 349 -35.02 -1.85 -20.95
C GLN A 349 -34.83 -0.98 -19.69
N LEU A 350 -34.05 0.11 -19.78
CA LEU A 350 -33.85 1.07 -18.68
C LEU A 350 -35.13 1.83 -18.28
N PHE A 351 -36.15 1.82 -19.13
CA PHE A 351 -37.43 2.50 -18.90
C PHE A 351 -38.56 1.53 -18.53
N GLN A 352 -38.28 0.22 -18.50
CA GLN A 352 -39.28 -0.82 -18.21
C GLN A 352 -39.34 -1.22 -16.74
N SER A 353 -38.29 -0.95 -15.96
CA SER A 353 -38.25 -1.15 -14.51
C SER A 353 -39.24 -0.23 -13.78
N PRO A 354 -39.73 -0.58 -12.56
CA PRO A 354 -40.43 0.33 -11.67
C PRO A 354 -39.54 1.39 -11.01
N SER A 355 -38.22 1.30 -11.06
CA SER A 355 -37.29 2.34 -10.56
C SER A 355 -37.14 3.53 -11.51
N ASP A 356 -37.13 4.76 -10.98
CA ASP A 356 -36.91 6.00 -11.77
C ASP A 356 -35.42 6.30 -11.99
N THR A 357 -34.55 5.38 -11.57
CA THR A 357 -33.10 5.47 -11.73
C THR A 357 -32.49 4.16 -12.19
N PHE A 358 -31.41 4.25 -12.96
CA PHE A 358 -30.47 3.15 -13.20
C PHE A 358 -29.07 3.59 -12.76
N ASN A 359 -28.21 2.65 -12.44
CA ASN A 359 -26.83 2.94 -12.10
C ASN A 359 -25.94 2.75 -13.32
N VAL A 360 -24.94 3.60 -13.45
CA VAL A 360 -23.78 3.30 -14.27
C VAL A 360 -22.64 3.00 -13.32
N THR A 361 -22.04 1.84 -13.49
CA THR A 361 -20.90 1.39 -12.71
C THR A 361 -19.77 1.04 -13.65
N GLY A 362 -18.57 0.92 -13.12
CA GLY A 362 -17.46 0.41 -13.89
C GLY A 362 -16.18 0.53 -13.12
N SER A 363 -15.13 0.10 -13.80
CA SER A 363 -13.81 -0.08 -13.23
C SER A 363 -12.79 0.46 -14.20
N ALA A 364 -11.78 1.15 -13.67
CA ALA A 364 -10.73 1.76 -14.47
C ALA A 364 -9.34 1.26 -14.05
N TYR A 365 -8.42 1.25 -15.01
CA TYR A 365 -7.01 1.05 -14.81
C TYR A 365 -6.29 2.37 -15.01
N LEU A 366 -5.49 2.75 -14.01
CA LEU A 366 -4.68 3.97 -14.02
C LEU A 366 -3.23 3.63 -14.32
N GLU A 367 -2.52 4.54 -14.97
CA GLU A 367 -1.09 4.43 -15.29
C GLU A 367 -0.40 5.77 -15.02
N PHE A 368 0.86 5.74 -14.56
CA PHE A 368 1.64 6.97 -14.41
C PHE A 368 1.93 7.64 -15.76
N LYS A 369 1.85 8.97 -15.81
CA LYS A 369 2.15 9.73 -17.03
C LYS A 369 3.65 9.71 -17.32
N GLY A 370 4.05 9.00 -18.38
CA GLY A 370 5.41 9.08 -18.91
C GLY A 370 5.69 10.38 -19.66
N LEU A 371 6.94 10.87 -19.63
CA LEU A 371 7.40 12.06 -20.37
C LEU A 371 7.07 12.03 -21.89
N SER A 372 6.85 10.85 -22.47
CA SER A 372 6.58 10.69 -23.91
C SER A 372 5.13 10.98 -24.35
N THR A 373 4.18 11.07 -23.42
CA THR A 373 2.74 11.25 -23.76
C THR A 373 2.39 12.64 -24.30
N ARG A 374 3.27 13.64 -24.18
CA ARG A 374 3.07 14.96 -24.85
C ARG A 374 3.32 14.96 -26.36
N GLN A 375 3.75 13.86 -26.99
CA GLN A 375 4.07 13.84 -28.42
C GLN A 375 3.65 12.58 -29.21
N ARG A 376 2.35 12.21 -29.23
CA ARG A 376 1.79 11.57 -30.45
C ARG A 376 0.48 12.21 -30.90
N ARG A 377 0.71 13.19 -31.78
CA ARG A 377 -0.22 13.94 -32.63
C ARG A 377 -1.25 13.05 -33.34
N LEU A 378 -2.50 13.51 -33.31
CA LEU A 378 -3.50 13.57 -34.40
C LEU A 378 -3.67 12.35 -35.31
N ALA A 379 -4.88 11.77 -35.23
CA ALA A 379 -5.43 10.77 -36.12
C ALA A 379 -5.24 11.08 -37.62
N ARG A 380 -4.81 10.06 -38.38
CA ARG A 380 -5.11 9.94 -39.81
C ARG A 380 -5.63 8.54 -40.09
N ILE A 381 -6.94 8.44 -40.27
CA ILE A 381 -7.65 7.25 -40.73
C ILE A 381 -7.22 6.93 -42.17
N LYS A 382 -6.81 5.69 -42.42
CA LYS A 382 -7.02 4.99 -43.72
C LYS A 382 -7.29 3.49 -43.48
N PRO A 383 -8.11 2.84 -44.34
CA PRO A 383 -8.80 1.60 -43.99
C PRO A 383 -8.11 0.31 -44.49
N ARG A 384 -8.32 -0.76 -43.69
CA ARG A 384 -8.49 -2.20 -44.00
C ARG A 384 -7.40 -2.95 -44.78
N GLU A 385 -6.86 -4.02 -44.17
CA GLU A 385 -7.01 -5.42 -44.63
C GLU A 385 -6.46 -6.43 -43.60
N ASP A 386 -7.31 -7.40 -43.26
CA ASP A 386 -7.12 -8.78 -42.75
C ASP A 386 -5.85 -9.18 -41.98
N ARG A 387 -6.04 -9.78 -40.79
CA ARG A 387 -5.92 -11.25 -40.62
C ARG A 387 -6.20 -11.77 -39.19
N PHE A 388 -7.07 -12.77 -39.18
CA PHE A 388 -7.19 -13.98 -38.35
C PHE A 388 -7.30 -13.95 -36.81
N LEU A 389 -8.44 -14.51 -36.39
CA LEU A 389 -8.77 -15.12 -35.11
C LEU A 389 -7.69 -16.08 -34.59
N GLN A 390 -7.47 -16.03 -33.28
CA GLN A 390 -7.18 -17.24 -32.52
C GLN A 390 -7.89 -17.14 -31.16
N GLU A 391 -8.94 -17.96 -31.00
CA GLU A 391 -9.57 -18.24 -29.71
C GLU A 391 -8.58 -18.97 -28.81
N GLY A 392 -8.40 -18.44 -27.60
CA GLY A 392 -7.61 -19.05 -26.52
C GLY A 392 -8.41 -18.99 -25.23
N LYS A 393 -9.00 -20.15 -24.91
CA LYS A 393 -9.73 -20.56 -23.71
C LYS A 393 -9.37 -19.84 -22.39
N ASP A 394 -10.45 -19.54 -21.64
CA ASP A 394 -10.59 -19.58 -20.19
C ASP A 394 -9.32 -19.36 -19.37
N ARG A 395 -9.11 -18.10 -18.97
CA ARG A 395 -8.38 -17.79 -17.74
C ARG A 395 -9.39 -17.27 -16.73
N VAL A 396 -9.54 -18.04 -15.66
CA VAL A 396 -10.15 -17.61 -14.40
C VAL A 396 -9.44 -16.32 -13.97
N LEU A 397 -10.17 -15.20 -14.02
CA LEU A 397 -9.74 -13.94 -13.45
C LEU A 397 -9.70 -14.12 -11.93
N GLN A 398 -8.50 -14.10 -11.36
CA GLN A 398 -8.35 -13.92 -9.92
C GLN A 398 -8.67 -12.46 -9.60
N GLU A 399 -9.56 -12.28 -8.61
CA GLU A 399 -9.99 -10.99 -8.06
C GLU A 399 -8.77 -10.16 -7.63
N GLY A 400 -8.40 -9.19 -8.47
CA GLY A 400 -7.62 -8.03 -8.07
C GLY A 400 -8.57 -6.85 -8.10
N THR A 401 -8.72 -6.15 -6.98
CA THR A 401 -9.69 -5.07 -6.83
C THR A 401 -9.39 -3.93 -7.81
N GLU A 402 -10.45 -3.40 -8.39
CA GLU A 402 -10.47 -2.44 -9.48
C GLU A 402 -10.80 -1.03 -8.96
N SER A 403 -10.51 0.04 -9.73
CA SER A 403 -10.82 1.42 -9.37
C SER A 403 -12.29 1.69 -9.66
N PRO A 404 -13.21 1.51 -8.69
CA PRO A 404 -14.61 1.43 -9.01
C PRO A 404 -15.19 2.84 -9.03
N PHE A 405 -16.00 3.12 -10.04
CA PHE A 405 -16.85 4.30 -10.06
C PHE A 405 -18.30 3.88 -10.17
N SER A 406 -19.19 4.64 -9.54
CA SER A 406 -20.63 4.39 -9.56
C SER A 406 -21.39 5.70 -9.52
N LEU A 407 -22.41 5.80 -10.37
CA LEU A 407 -23.27 6.98 -10.47
C LEU A 407 -24.72 6.56 -10.71
N SER A 408 -25.66 7.26 -10.06
CA SER A 408 -27.09 6.99 -10.20
C SER A 408 -27.75 7.99 -11.14
N ILE A 409 -28.45 7.49 -12.17
CA ILE A 409 -29.02 8.28 -13.26
C ILE A 409 -30.53 8.24 -13.26
N ARG A 410 -31.15 9.43 -13.26
CA ARG A 410 -32.60 9.58 -13.35
C ARG A 410 -33.09 9.44 -14.79
N VAL A 411 -34.16 8.66 -14.98
CA VAL A 411 -34.88 8.52 -16.25
C VAL A 411 -36.26 9.15 -16.17
N GLY A 412 -36.68 9.80 -17.26
CA GLY A 412 -37.98 10.41 -17.40
C GLY A 412 -38.98 9.39 -17.90
N ARG A 413 -40.10 9.24 -17.19
CA ARG A 413 -41.21 8.41 -17.66
C ARG A 413 -42.30 9.25 -18.28
N PHE A 414 -42.84 8.73 -19.38
CA PHE A 414 -44.12 9.18 -19.89
C PHE A 414 -45.21 8.67 -18.93
N ARG A 415 -45.48 9.42 -17.86
CA ARG A 415 -46.78 9.29 -17.20
C ARG A 415 -47.78 9.81 -18.21
N GLN A 416 -48.50 8.90 -18.86
CA GLN A 416 -49.78 9.24 -19.43
C GLN A 416 -50.58 9.79 -18.24
N GLN A 417 -50.68 11.12 -18.13
CA GLN A 417 -51.78 11.69 -17.39
C GLN A 417 -53.00 11.18 -18.13
N ILE A 418 -53.61 10.12 -17.61
CA ILE A 418 -55.04 9.96 -17.78
C ILE A 418 -55.59 11.20 -17.10
N SER A 419 -55.72 12.30 -17.84
CA SER A 419 -56.74 13.27 -17.49
C SER A 419 -58.02 12.46 -17.59
N MET A 420 -58.52 12.00 -16.45
CA MET A 420 -59.96 11.90 -16.30
C MET A 420 -60.46 13.33 -16.50
N GLU A 421 -60.63 13.73 -17.75
CA GLU A 421 -61.66 14.69 -18.08
C GLU A 421 -62.93 14.05 -17.53
N SER A 422 -63.38 14.57 -16.41
CA SER A 422 -64.70 14.31 -15.89
C SER A 422 -65.68 14.77 -16.96
N HIS A 423 -66.07 13.89 -17.88
CA HIS A 423 -67.20 14.15 -18.76
C HIS A 423 -68.42 14.36 -17.86
N PRO A 424 -69.05 15.55 -17.85
CA PRO A 424 -70.19 15.84 -16.96
C PRO A 424 -71.48 15.13 -17.41
N SER A 425 -71.42 14.27 -18.43
CA SER A 425 -72.60 13.68 -19.07
C SER A 425 -73.33 12.64 -18.22
N LEU A 426 -72.64 11.86 -17.38
CA LEU A 426 -73.32 10.84 -16.55
C LEU A 426 -74.03 11.42 -15.32
N PHE A 427 -73.46 12.45 -14.67
CA PHE A 427 -74.11 13.09 -13.52
C PHE A 427 -75.31 13.96 -13.92
N VAL A 428 -75.26 14.63 -15.08
CA VAL A 428 -76.39 15.45 -15.58
C VAL A 428 -77.57 14.57 -16.00
N ILE A 429 -77.32 13.43 -16.65
CA ILE A 429 -78.39 12.50 -17.04
C ILE A 429 -79.05 11.87 -15.81
N ALA A 430 -78.26 11.48 -14.80
CA ALA A 430 -78.80 10.95 -13.55
C ALA A 430 -79.62 12.00 -12.77
N ALA A 431 -79.13 13.24 -12.66
CA ALA A 431 -79.84 14.32 -11.97
C ALA A 431 -81.17 14.70 -12.67
N CYS A 432 -81.20 14.74 -14.00
CA CYS A 432 -82.43 14.97 -14.76
C CYS A 432 -83.46 13.84 -14.58
N PHE A 433 -83.01 12.58 -14.48
CA PHE A 433 -83.90 11.44 -14.27
C PHE A 433 -84.53 11.46 -12.87
N PHE A 434 -83.75 11.79 -11.84
CA PHE A 434 -84.26 11.95 -10.47
C PHE A 434 -85.21 13.13 -10.31
N LEU A 435 -84.94 14.26 -10.98
CA LEU A 435 -85.84 15.42 -10.96
C LEU A 435 -87.17 15.11 -11.67
N PHE A 436 -87.13 14.37 -12.78
CA PHE A 436 -88.34 13.96 -13.50
C PHE A 436 -89.20 13.01 -12.66
N ILE A 437 -88.60 12.03 -11.99
CA ILE A 437 -89.31 11.12 -11.07
C ILE A 437 -89.94 11.90 -9.91
N ALA A 438 -89.22 12.86 -9.32
CA ALA A 438 -89.74 13.69 -8.23
C ALA A 438 -90.93 14.56 -8.65
N ILE A 439 -90.89 15.14 -9.85
CA ILE A 439 -92.00 15.95 -10.39
C ILE A 439 -93.23 15.06 -10.68
N VAL A 440 -93.04 13.87 -11.24
CA VAL A 440 -94.15 12.92 -11.48
C VAL A 440 -94.77 12.46 -10.16
N LEU A 441 -93.96 12.15 -9.14
CA LEU A 441 -94.45 11.81 -7.80
C LEU A 441 -95.21 12.98 -7.15
N MET A 442 -94.72 14.21 -7.26
CA MET A 442 -95.45 15.39 -6.78
C MET A 442 -96.77 15.58 -7.51
N MET A 443 -96.82 15.38 -8.84
CA MET A 443 -98.08 15.49 -9.59
C MET A 443 -99.08 14.39 -9.21
N ILE A 444 -98.64 13.17 -8.93
CA ILE A 444 -99.50 12.08 -8.47
C ILE A 444 -100.03 12.39 -7.06
N ILE A 445 -99.16 12.81 -6.13
CA ILE A 445 -99.56 13.17 -4.76
C ILE A 445 -100.55 14.35 -4.77
N ASN A 446 -100.28 15.39 -5.57
CA ASN A 446 -101.15 16.58 -5.63
C ASN A 446 -102.50 16.29 -6.32
N ARG A 447 -102.60 15.20 -7.10
CA ARG A 447 -103.85 14.75 -7.74
C ARG A 447 -104.72 13.90 -6.79
N GLU A 448 -104.11 13.18 -5.85
CA GLU A 448 -104.81 12.46 -4.77
C GLU A 448 -105.33 13.42 -3.68
N PHE A 449 -104.67 14.55 -3.42
CA PHE A 449 -105.15 15.57 -2.47
C PHE A 449 -106.24 16.52 -3.02
N ARG A 450 -106.62 16.42 -4.31
CA ARG A 450 -107.68 17.23 -4.95
C ARG A 450 -108.91 16.41 -5.38
N LYS A 451 -109.17 15.27 -4.75
CA LYS A 451 -110.43 14.52 -4.87
C LYS A 451 -111.19 14.48 -3.56
#